data_AF-A0A448L3W7-F1
#
_entry.id   AF-A0A448L3W7-F1
#
_cell.length_a   1.000
_cell.length_b   1.000
_cell.length_c   1.000
_cell.angle_alpha   90.00
_cell.angle_beta   90.00
_cell.angle_gamma   90.00
#
_symmetry.space_group_name_H-M   'P 1'
#
loop_
_entity.id
_entity.type
_entity.pdbx_description
1 polymer ?
#
loop_
_entity_poly.entity_id
_entity_poly.type
_entity_poly.pdbx_seq_one_letter_code
_entity_poly.pdbx_strand_id
1 'polypeptide(L)'
;MTKEQTTYIKGIAILMMLFLHLFNHWNPGEYSAWLYIGDRPLVNIIARACSPVGIFLMLSGYGLHYVYVRNKLSLKGQVKRLLKIYIHYWLILLIFVSIGHYVNESAYPGSLSKLLLNVSSLSSSYNAETWFLFPYTLLSLTAPFVFRFINKWGGYAVLSVSFVLYTISVYIISRYIAPAKDYDAWYNFVLVYFDVLLSFVVGAVFHFYVNKGKWRAHFLENHSSYAVVALVTTFIINCFFTISVIAPAFEFIYVFLLVHIKFNVHIAHILQRLGRQSMVMWLTHSFFCYHLFHDFIYGFKYPLVIYVVLIVISYVVSIPITSMAKQIISRLPFLQNAKA
;
A
#
# COMPACT_ATOMS: atom_id res chain seq x y z
N MET A 1 1.89 18.34 -3.57
CA MET A 1 2.75 17.42 -2.81
C MET A 1 4.15 17.42 -3.37
N THR A 2 5.16 17.72 -2.56
CA THR A 2 6.57 17.54 -2.93
C THR A 2 6.97 16.05 -2.85
N LYS A 3 8.11 15.68 -3.41
CA LYS A 3 8.65 14.30 -3.29
C LYS A 3 8.91 13.90 -1.85
N GLU A 4 9.35 14.85 -1.04
CA GLU A 4 9.56 14.67 0.40
C GLU A 4 8.23 14.39 1.09
N GLN A 5 7.18 15.15 0.73
CA GLN A 5 5.84 14.93 1.25
C GLN A 5 5.30 13.54 0.96
N THR A 6 5.38 13.12 -0.31
CA THR A 6 5.03 11.76 -0.69
C THR A 6 5.80 10.71 0.11
N THR A 7 7.06 10.96 0.45
CA THR A 7 7.90 9.98 1.14
C THR A 7 7.52 9.85 2.62
N TYR A 8 7.28 10.94 3.36
CA TYR A 8 6.82 10.80 4.75
C TYR A 8 5.41 10.19 4.81
N ILE A 9 4.50 10.50 3.86
CA ILE A 9 3.15 9.89 3.84
C ILE A 9 3.27 8.38 3.62
N LYS A 10 4.21 7.91 2.76
CA LYS A 10 4.52 6.48 2.67
C LYS A 10 5.04 5.89 3.97
N GLY A 11 5.81 6.67 4.74
CA GLY A 11 6.25 6.30 6.08
C GLY A 11 5.09 6.07 7.04
N ILE A 12 4.08 6.94 7.01
CA ILE A 12 2.85 6.77 7.79
C ILE A 12 2.04 5.58 7.28
N ALA A 13 1.88 5.44 5.97
CA ALA A 13 1.13 4.35 5.36
C ALA A 13 1.74 2.97 5.66
N ILE A 14 3.07 2.83 5.71
CA ILE A 14 3.69 1.56 6.11
C ILE A 14 3.47 1.28 7.59
N LEU A 15 3.50 2.29 8.46
CA LEU A 15 3.16 2.12 9.87
C LEU A 15 1.70 1.66 10.03
N MET A 16 0.77 2.25 9.28
CA MET A 16 -0.63 1.81 9.24
C MET A 16 -0.76 0.37 8.76
N MET A 17 -0.05 -0.01 7.68
CA MET A 17 -0.06 -1.38 7.14
C MET A 17 0.38 -2.40 8.19
N LEU A 18 1.53 -2.18 8.83
CA LEU A 18 2.03 -3.09 9.86
C LEU A 18 1.05 -3.20 11.05
N PHE A 19 0.43 -2.09 11.44
CA PHE A 19 -0.54 -2.09 12.53
C PHE A 19 -1.82 -2.84 12.15
N LEU A 20 -2.33 -2.62 10.94
CA LEU A 20 -3.49 -3.32 10.40
C LEU A 20 -3.26 -4.83 10.45
N HIS A 21 -2.14 -5.32 9.90
CA HIS A 21 -1.92 -6.76 9.82
C HIS A 21 -1.67 -7.41 11.18
N LEU A 22 -1.13 -6.69 12.17
CA LEU A 22 -1.02 -7.25 13.53
C LEU A 22 -2.35 -7.40 14.25
N PHE A 23 -3.29 -6.47 14.03
CA PHE A 23 -4.44 -6.30 14.93
C PHE A 23 -5.80 -6.33 14.24
N ASN A 24 -5.89 -6.50 12.90
CA ASN A 24 -7.17 -6.63 12.18
C ASN A 24 -7.95 -7.91 12.52
N HIS A 25 -7.27 -8.90 13.08
CA HIS A 25 -7.83 -10.11 13.65
C HIS A 25 -7.59 -10.12 15.16
N TRP A 26 -8.35 -10.94 15.86
CA TRP A 26 -8.17 -11.16 17.29
C TRP A 26 -8.48 -12.62 17.59
N ASN A 27 -7.44 -13.42 17.81
CA ASN A 27 -7.58 -14.74 18.41
C ASN A 27 -7.23 -14.65 19.91
N PRO A 28 -8.06 -15.22 20.80
CA PRO A 28 -7.73 -15.29 22.22
C PRO A 28 -6.35 -15.95 22.43
N GLY A 29 -5.46 -15.28 23.18
CA GLY A 29 -4.13 -15.79 23.51
C GLY A 29 -2.98 -15.28 22.64
N GLU A 30 -3.24 -14.69 21.46
CA GLU A 30 -2.17 -14.13 20.61
C GLU A 30 -1.47 -12.93 21.27
N TYR A 31 -2.22 -12.07 21.96
CA TYR A 31 -1.68 -10.95 22.71
C TYR A 31 -2.54 -10.57 23.91
N SER A 32 -1.92 -9.96 24.90
CA SER A 32 -2.55 -9.43 26.11
C SER A 32 -2.89 -7.96 25.91
N ALA A 33 -4.11 -7.67 25.45
CA ALA A 33 -4.57 -6.29 25.33
C ALA A 33 -4.83 -5.66 26.71
N TRP A 34 -4.46 -4.40 26.87
CA TRP A 34 -4.65 -3.66 28.13
C TRP A 34 -5.95 -2.86 28.16
N LEU A 35 -6.43 -2.44 26.99
CA LEU A 35 -7.60 -1.58 26.84
C LEU A 35 -8.62 -2.26 25.94
N TYR A 36 -9.87 -2.26 26.38
CA TYR A 36 -11.02 -2.83 25.70
C TYR A 36 -12.11 -1.78 25.58
N ILE A 37 -12.89 -1.85 24.49
CA ILE A 37 -14.15 -1.13 24.35
C ILE A 37 -15.21 -2.20 24.09
N GLY A 38 -16.06 -2.45 25.09
CA GLY A 38 -16.88 -3.67 25.13
C GLY A 38 -15.98 -4.91 25.11
N ASP A 39 -16.32 -5.88 24.26
CA ASP A 39 -15.57 -7.14 24.17
C ASP A 39 -14.34 -7.07 23.26
N ARG A 40 -14.08 -5.94 22.59
CA ARG A 40 -13.01 -5.84 21.58
C ARG A 40 -11.78 -5.10 22.12
N PRO A 41 -10.56 -5.62 21.88
CA PRO A 41 -9.33 -4.88 22.14
C PRO A 41 -9.31 -3.53 21.42
N LEU A 42 -8.85 -2.48 22.10
CA LEU A 42 -8.72 -1.14 21.51
C LEU A 42 -7.85 -1.16 20.23
N VAL A 43 -6.77 -1.94 20.23
CA VAL A 43 -5.90 -2.09 19.05
C VAL A 43 -6.62 -2.68 17.83
N ASN A 44 -7.57 -3.59 18.04
CA ASN A 44 -8.40 -4.14 16.96
C ASN A 44 -9.35 -3.09 16.38
N ILE A 45 -9.86 -2.19 17.23
CA ILE A 45 -10.71 -1.08 16.78
C ILE A 45 -9.88 -0.06 16.00
N ILE A 46 -8.70 0.30 16.49
CA ILE A 46 -7.76 1.21 15.81
C ILE A 46 -7.34 0.66 14.44
N ALA A 47 -7.10 -0.66 14.34
CA ALA A 47 -6.66 -1.30 13.10
C ALA A 47 -7.61 -1.06 11.92
N ARG A 48 -8.91 -0.86 12.16
CA ARG A 48 -9.91 -0.58 11.12
C ARG A 48 -9.65 0.72 10.37
N ALA A 49 -9.08 1.71 11.05
CA ALA A 49 -8.70 2.98 10.44
C ALA A 49 -7.34 2.94 9.73
N CYS A 50 -6.62 1.81 9.81
CA CYS A 50 -5.25 1.65 9.32
C CYS A 50 -5.16 1.04 7.90
N SER A 51 -6.15 1.27 7.02
CA SER A 51 -6.06 0.84 5.60
C SER A 51 -5.00 1.63 4.83
N PRO A 52 -3.91 0.99 4.34
CA PRO A 52 -2.78 1.70 3.74
C PRO A 52 -2.83 1.72 2.20
N VAL A 53 -3.54 0.78 1.57
CA VAL A 53 -3.42 0.48 0.13
C VAL A 53 -3.87 1.66 -0.71
N GLY A 54 -5.02 2.26 -0.40
CA GLY A 54 -5.51 3.41 -1.14
C GLY A 54 -4.64 4.66 -0.97
N ILE A 55 -3.96 4.84 0.17
CA ILE A 55 -2.95 5.90 0.34
C ILE A 55 -1.81 5.70 -0.66
N PHE A 56 -1.23 4.49 -0.75
CA PHE A 56 -0.17 4.19 -1.72
C PHE A 56 -0.64 4.38 -3.17
N LEU A 57 -1.88 4.01 -3.48
CA LEU A 57 -2.50 4.20 -4.80
C LEU A 57 -2.68 5.68 -5.14
N MET A 58 -3.19 6.49 -4.22
CA MET A 58 -3.37 7.93 -4.41
C MET A 58 -2.02 8.62 -4.65
N LEU A 59 -1.01 8.30 -3.85
CA LEU A 59 0.34 8.82 -4.05
C LEU A 59 0.92 8.40 -5.42
N SER A 60 0.61 7.19 -5.87
CA SER A 60 1.03 6.66 -7.18
C SER A 60 0.32 7.36 -8.33
N GLY A 61 -1.00 7.56 -8.25
CA GLY A 61 -1.80 8.29 -9.23
C GLY A 61 -1.37 9.75 -9.35
N TYR A 62 -1.18 10.42 -8.21
CA TYR A 62 -0.68 11.80 -8.17
C TYR A 62 0.70 11.91 -8.83
N GLY A 63 1.64 11.05 -8.42
CA GLY A 63 3.02 11.07 -8.93
C GLY A 63 3.12 10.73 -10.42
N LEU A 64 2.30 9.79 -10.90
CA LEU A 64 2.26 9.43 -12.32
C LEU A 64 1.61 10.50 -13.18
N HIS A 65 0.53 11.12 -12.70
CA HIS A 65 -0.10 12.23 -13.41
C HIS A 65 0.83 13.46 -13.47
N TYR A 66 1.62 13.73 -12.43
CA TYR A 66 2.68 14.75 -12.44
C TYR A 66 3.71 14.51 -13.56
N VAL A 67 4.16 13.26 -13.74
CA VAL A 67 5.10 12.88 -14.81
C VAL A 67 4.44 12.97 -16.19
N TYR A 68 3.16 12.62 -16.28
CA TYR A 68 2.36 12.67 -17.50
C TYR A 68 2.21 14.09 -18.05
N VAL A 69 1.80 15.05 -17.22
CA VAL A 69 1.63 16.47 -17.62
C VAL A 69 2.94 17.09 -18.13
N ARG A 70 4.09 16.54 -17.71
CA ARG A 70 5.42 16.96 -18.17
C ARG A 70 5.89 16.22 -19.42
N ASN A 71 5.03 15.44 -20.08
CA ASN A 71 5.36 14.61 -21.24
C ASN A 71 6.53 13.63 -21.01
N LYS A 72 6.73 13.20 -19.76
CA LYS A 72 7.81 12.26 -19.38
C LYS A 72 7.29 10.84 -19.12
N LEU A 73 5.99 10.61 -19.24
CA LEU A 73 5.39 9.30 -19.05
C LEU A 73 5.50 8.49 -20.36
N SER A 74 6.20 7.36 -20.32
CA SER A 74 6.35 6.45 -21.46
C SER A 74 6.17 5.00 -21.04
N LEU A 75 5.64 4.15 -21.93
CA LEU A 75 5.48 2.72 -21.66
C LEU A 75 6.80 2.07 -21.25
N LYS A 76 7.89 2.37 -21.97
CA LYS A 76 9.25 1.90 -21.64
C LYS A 76 9.67 2.33 -20.23
N GLY A 77 9.40 3.58 -19.84
CA GLY A 77 9.68 4.07 -18.49
C GLY A 77 8.89 3.35 -17.41
N GLN A 78 7.60 3.07 -17.68
CA GLN A 78 6.73 2.31 -16.77
C GLN A 78 7.21 0.87 -16.61
N VAL A 79 7.56 0.18 -17.69
CA VAL A 79 8.12 -1.17 -17.67
C VAL A 79 9.41 -1.21 -16.86
N LYS A 80 10.34 -0.27 -17.08
CA LYS A 80 11.58 -0.17 -16.27
C LYS A 80 11.28 0.02 -14.78
N ARG A 81 10.30 0.86 -14.44
CA ARG A 81 9.90 1.12 -13.04
C ARG A 81 9.30 -0.13 -12.39
N LEU A 82 8.42 -0.83 -13.11
CA LEU A 82 7.77 -2.06 -12.64
C LEU A 82 8.78 -3.19 -12.49
N LEU A 83 9.68 -3.38 -13.45
CA LEU A 83 10.74 -4.39 -13.36
C LEU A 83 11.64 -4.18 -12.13
N LYS A 84 11.90 -2.92 -11.74
CA LYS A 84 12.60 -2.63 -10.47
C LYS A 84 11.83 -3.14 -9.26
N ILE A 85 10.50 -3.00 -9.23
CA ILE A 85 9.66 -3.53 -8.14
C ILE A 85 9.71 -5.06 -8.14
N TYR A 86 9.55 -5.69 -9.31
CA TYR A 86 9.61 -7.15 -9.46
C TYR A 86 10.97 -7.72 -9.06
N ILE A 87 12.09 -7.05 -9.31
CA ILE A 87 13.41 -7.51 -8.84
C ILE A 87 13.46 -7.57 -7.30
N HIS A 88 12.89 -6.59 -6.60
CA HIS A 88 12.82 -6.65 -5.14
C HIS A 88 11.91 -7.80 -4.69
N TYR A 89 10.75 -7.96 -5.33
CA TYR A 89 9.81 -9.03 -5.05
C TYR A 89 10.42 -10.42 -5.27
N TRP A 90 11.09 -10.66 -6.41
CA TRP A 90 11.76 -11.93 -6.69
C TRP A 90 12.89 -12.23 -5.72
N LEU A 91 13.66 -11.22 -5.31
CA LEU A 91 14.68 -11.39 -4.28
C LEU A 91 14.07 -11.79 -2.93
N ILE A 92 12.93 -11.19 -2.56
CA ILE A 92 12.20 -11.54 -1.34
C ILE A 92 11.65 -12.96 -1.44
N LEU A 93 11.03 -13.34 -2.56
CA LEU A 93 10.58 -14.71 -2.79
C LEU A 93 11.76 -15.68 -2.66
N LEU A 94 12.89 -15.41 -3.32
CA LEU A 94 14.08 -16.24 -3.24
C LEU A 94 14.53 -16.45 -1.79
N ILE A 95 14.58 -15.39 -0.99
CA ILE A 95 15.02 -15.49 0.41
C ILE A 95 14.00 -16.25 1.26
N PHE A 96 12.74 -15.79 1.29
CA PHE A 96 11.75 -16.28 2.25
C PHE A 96 11.11 -17.61 1.85
N VAL A 97 10.99 -17.91 0.55
CA VAL A 97 10.55 -19.23 0.08
C VAL A 97 11.64 -20.27 0.33
N SER A 98 12.92 -19.92 0.16
CA SER A 98 14.02 -20.82 0.52
C SER A 98 14.08 -21.09 2.01
N ILE A 99 13.95 -20.06 2.88
CA ILE A 99 13.84 -20.27 4.33
C ILE A 99 12.60 -21.13 4.64
N GLY A 100 11.47 -20.82 4.03
CA GLY A 100 10.22 -21.55 4.21
C GLY A 100 10.33 -23.02 3.82
N HIS A 101 11.13 -23.37 2.80
CA HIS A 101 11.37 -24.76 2.42
C HIS A 101 12.06 -25.56 3.53
N TYR A 102 13.00 -24.95 4.26
CA TYR A 102 13.67 -25.61 5.39
C TYR A 102 12.81 -25.68 6.65
N VAL A 103 11.91 -24.70 6.87
CA VAL A 103 11.07 -24.62 8.08
C VAL A 103 9.76 -25.41 7.91
N ASN A 104 9.20 -25.41 6.71
CA ASN A 104 7.94 -26.06 6.36
C ASN A 104 7.96 -26.52 4.89
N GLU A 105 8.69 -27.61 4.65
CA GLU A 105 8.90 -28.22 3.32
C GLU A 105 7.58 -28.47 2.58
N SER A 106 6.53 -28.86 3.32
CA SER A 106 5.21 -29.14 2.72
C SER A 106 4.53 -27.90 2.13
N ALA A 107 4.84 -26.70 2.64
CA ALA A 107 4.24 -25.44 2.20
C ALA A 107 5.06 -24.73 1.10
N TYR A 108 6.38 -24.93 1.07
CA TYR A 108 7.33 -24.21 0.20
C TYR A 108 8.36 -25.13 -0.48
N PRO A 109 8.67 -24.92 -1.77
CA PRO A 109 7.97 -24.07 -2.72
C PRO A 109 6.66 -24.69 -3.23
N GLY A 110 6.39 -25.97 -2.95
CA GLY A 110 5.26 -26.69 -3.52
C GLY A 110 5.47 -27.00 -5.01
N SER A 111 4.40 -27.01 -5.80
CA SER A 111 4.46 -27.38 -7.22
C SER A 111 5.09 -26.29 -8.11
N LEU A 112 5.60 -26.70 -9.29
CA LEU A 112 6.13 -25.76 -10.29
C LEU A 112 5.08 -24.71 -10.71
N SER A 113 3.80 -25.11 -10.81
CA SER A 113 2.70 -24.19 -11.10
C SER A 113 2.58 -23.11 -10.01
N LYS A 114 2.60 -23.52 -8.73
CA LYS A 114 2.57 -22.58 -7.59
C LYS A 114 3.74 -21.61 -7.65
N LEU A 115 4.94 -22.09 -7.97
CA LEU A 115 6.13 -21.25 -8.11
C LEU A 115 5.97 -20.22 -9.23
N LEU A 116 5.58 -20.65 -10.44
CA LEU A 116 5.42 -19.76 -11.60
C LEU A 116 4.32 -18.71 -11.39
N LEU A 117 3.20 -19.09 -10.78
CA LEU A 117 2.11 -18.17 -10.45
C LEU A 117 2.54 -17.11 -9.44
N ASN A 118 3.32 -17.46 -8.42
CA ASN A 118 3.86 -16.47 -7.48
C ASN A 118 4.95 -15.61 -8.13
N VAL A 119 5.89 -16.18 -8.90
CA VAL A 119 6.93 -15.39 -9.59
C VAL A 119 6.34 -14.33 -10.53
N SER A 120 5.21 -14.65 -11.18
CA SER A 120 4.47 -13.70 -12.03
C SER A 120 3.55 -12.75 -11.24
N SER A 121 3.38 -12.95 -9.93
CA SER A 121 2.41 -12.27 -9.07
C SER A 121 0.94 -12.55 -9.42
N LEU A 122 0.66 -13.59 -10.22
CA LEU A 122 -0.69 -14.05 -10.53
C LEU A 122 -1.31 -14.82 -9.36
N SER A 123 -0.51 -15.41 -8.48
CA SER A 123 -0.97 -15.92 -7.18
C SER A 123 -0.18 -15.24 -6.07
N SER A 124 -0.81 -15.12 -4.90
CA SER A 124 -0.20 -14.62 -3.66
C SER A 124 -0.15 -15.71 -2.60
N SER A 125 -0.09 -16.98 -3.01
CA SER A 125 -0.13 -18.12 -2.09
C SER A 125 1.13 -18.30 -1.23
N TYR A 126 2.27 -17.68 -1.57
CA TYR A 126 3.42 -17.61 -0.66
C TYR A 126 3.33 -16.45 0.33
N ASN A 127 2.60 -15.39 0.00
CA ASN A 127 2.39 -14.23 0.84
C ASN A 127 1.11 -13.53 0.40
N ALA A 128 0.02 -13.71 1.15
CA ALA A 128 -1.29 -13.20 0.78
C ALA A 128 -1.27 -11.68 0.55
N GLU A 129 -0.44 -10.95 1.30
CA GLU A 129 -0.36 -9.47 1.25
C GLU A 129 0.29 -8.92 -0.03
N THR A 130 0.74 -9.79 -0.94
CA THR A 130 1.21 -9.40 -2.28
C THR A 130 0.10 -9.35 -3.33
N TRP A 131 -1.17 -9.63 -2.96
CA TRP A 131 -2.33 -9.64 -3.87
C TRP A 131 -2.45 -8.37 -4.73
N PHE A 132 -1.98 -7.25 -4.18
CA PHE A 132 -2.05 -5.94 -4.79
C PHE A 132 -1.01 -5.70 -5.92
N LEU A 133 0.08 -6.47 -5.99
CA LEU A 133 1.22 -6.19 -6.87
C LEU A 133 0.87 -6.29 -8.37
N PHE A 134 0.17 -7.35 -8.78
CA PHE A 134 -0.24 -7.53 -10.17
C PHE A 134 -1.30 -6.51 -10.63
N PRO A 135 -2.41 -6.27 -9.90
CA PRO A 135 -3.35 -5.19 -10.21
C PRO A 135 -2.68 -3.81 -10.33
N TYR A 136 -1.75 -3.47 -9.43
CA TYR A 136 -0.97 -2.24 -9.52
C TYR A 136 -0.10 -2.18 -10.78
N THR A 137 0.46 -3.32 -11.20
CA THR A 137 1.26 -3.42 -12.43
C THR A 137 0.41 -3.10 -13.65
N LEU A 138 -0.78 -3.70 -13.76
CA LEU A 138 -1.74 -3.38 -14.82
C LEU A 138 -2.10 -1.89 -14.80
N LEU A 139 -2.48 -1.37 -13.63
CA LEU A 139 -2.86 0.04 -13.44
C LEU A 139 -1.74 1.01 -13.82
N SER A 140 -0.49 0.67 -13.50
CA SER A 140 0.69 1.45 -13.85
C SER A 140 0.96 1.46 -15.36
N LEU A 141 0.65 0.37 -16.07
CA LEU A 141 0.80 0.28 -17.53
C LEU A 141 -0.35 0.99 -18.27
N THR A 142 -1.57 0.93 -17.73
CA THR A 142 -2.77 1.58 -18.29
C THR A 142 -2.93 3.04 -17.86
N ALA A 143 -2.11 3.54 -16.92
CA ALA A 143 -2.14 4.93 -16.44
C ALA A 143 -2.21 6.00 -17.56
N PRO A 144 -1.45 5.92 -18.67
CA PRO A 144 -1.55 6.91 -19.76
C PRO A 144 -2.94 6.98 -20.41
N PHE A 145 -3.72 5.89 -20.38
CA PHE A 145 -5.08 5.84 -20.90
C PHE A 145 -6.06 6.51 -19.92
N VAL A 146 -5.94 6.18 -18.63
CA VAL A 146 -6.71 6.85 -17.56
C VAL A 146 -6.52 8.36 -17.61
N PHE A 147 -5.28 8.85 -17.74
CA PHE A 147 -5.00 10.28 -17.77
C PHE A 147 -5.49 10.97 -19.05
N ARG A 148 -5.49 10.26 -20.19
CA ARG A 148 -6.12 10.76 -21.42
C ARG A 148 -7.61 11.01 -21.22
N PHE A 149 -8.32 10.13 -20.50
CA PHE A 149 -9.72 10.38 -20.17
C PHE A 149 -9.90 11.55 -19.20
N ILE A 150 -9.03 11.70 -18.19
CA ILE A 150 -9.10 12.85 -17.27
C ILE A 150 -8.99 14.16 -18.06
N ASN A 151 -8.10 14.21 -19.05
CA ASN A 151 -7.96 15.38 -19.92
C ASN A 151 -9.16 15.58 -20.86
N LYS A 152 -9.72 14.49 -21.41
CA LYS A 152 -10.81 14.54 -22.41
C LYS A 152 -12.18 14.83 -21.79
N TRP A 153 -12.52 14.17 -20.69
CA TRP A 153 -13.84 14.21 -20.05
C TRP A 153 -13.87 15.06 -18.77
N GLY A 154 -12.71 15.41 -18.23
CA GLY A 154 -12.58 16.12 -16.96
C GLY A 154 -12.45 15.17 -15.76
N GLY A 155 -11.80 15.66 -14.70
CA GLY A 155 -11.48 14.87 -13.51
C GLY A 155 -12.72 14.31 -12.80
N TYR A 156 -13.76 15.12 -12.61
CA TYR A 156 -15.00 14.68 -11.96
C TYR A 156 -15.72 13.57 -12.74
N ALA A 157 -15.78 13.64 -14.06
CA ALA A 157 -16.42 12.59 -14.87
C ALA A 157 -15.70 11.24 -14.72
N VAL A 158 -14.37 11.23 -14.82
CA VAL A 158 -13.56 10.01 -14.64
C VAL A 158 -13.65 9.49 -13.21
N LEU A 159 -13.71 10.38 -12.22
CA LEU A 159 -13.90 10.01 -10.82
C LEU A 159 -15.26 9.31 -10.61
N SER A 160 -16.35 9.86 -11.16
CA SER A 160 -17.68 9.26 -11.08
C SER A 160 -17.75 7.88 -11.73
N VAL A 161 -17.18 7.73 -12.94
CA VAL A 161 -17.11 6.41 -13.61
C VAL A 161 -16.30 5.42 -12.78
N SER A 162 -15.16 5.84 -12.23
CA SER A 162 -14.32 4.99 -11.40
C SER A 162 -15.02 4.59 -10.10
N PHE A 163 -15.83 5.49 -9.52
CA PHE A 163 -16.63 5.20 -8.32
C PHE A 163 -17.71 4.15 -8.57
N VAL A 164 -18.40 4.21 -9.71
CA VAL A 164 -19.38 3.18 -10.11
C VAL A 164 -18.69 1.82 -10.29
N LEU A 165 -17.59 1.78 -11.04
CA LEU A 165 -16.82 0.54 -11.28
C LEU A 165 -16.28 -0.06 -9.98
N TYR A 166 -15.77 0.79 -9.09
CA TYR A 166 -15.33 0.42 -7.75
C TYR A 166 -16.46 -0.22 -6.93
N THR A 167 -17.62 0.45 -6.87
CA THR A 167 -18.77 -0.03 -6.09
C THR A 167 -19.25 -1.39 -6.57
N ILE A 168 -19.36 -1.57 -7.89
CA ILE A 168 -19.70 -2.86 -8.50
C ILE A 168 -18.66 -3.92 -8.13
N SER A 169 -17.37 -3.58 -8.21
CA SER A 169 -16.28 -4.53 -7.95
C SER A 169 -16.22 -4.98 -6.49
N VAL A 170 -16.28 -4.03 -5.55
CA VAL A 170 -16.33 -4.33 -4.11
C VAL A 170 -17.57 -5.13 -3.75
N TYR A 171 -18.72 -4.83 -4.35
CA TYR A 171 -19.94 -5.61 -4.16
C TYR A 171 -19.73 -7.06 -4.62
N ILE A 172 -19.23 -7.27 -5.84
CA ILE A 172 -19.03 -8.62 -6.39
C ILE A 172 -17.99 -9.39 -5.57
N ILE A 173 -16.86 -8.75 -5.25
CA ILE A 173 -15.79 -9.37 -4.43
C ILE A 173 -16.35 -9.79 -3.07
N SER A 174 -17.07 -8.90 -2.38
CA SER A 174 -17.57 -9.17 -1.03
C SER A 174 -18.68 -10.22 -0.97
N ARG A 175 -19.52 -10.34 -2.02
CA ARG A 175 -20.69 -11.24 -2.02
C ARG A 175 -20.48 -12.57 -2.71
N TYR A 176 -19.55 -12.65 -3.67
CA TYR A 176 -19.35 -13.85 -4.48
C TYR A 176 -17.93 -14.39 -4.38
N ILE A 177 -16.89 -13.54 -4.49
CA ILE A 177 -15.50 -14.02 -4.49
C ILE A 177 -15.05 -14.42 -3.08
N ALA A 178 -15.17 -13.51 -2.12
CA ALA A 178 -14.65 -13.70 -0.77
C ALA A 178 -15.32 -14.87 -0.03
N PRO A 179 -16.66 -15.05 -0.09
CA PRO A 179 -17.31 -16.22 0.52
C PRO A 179 -16.92 -17.54 -0.15
N ALA A 180 -16.71 -17.56 -1.46
CA ALA A 180 -16.28 -18.74 -2.21
C ALA A 180 -14.76 -19.02 -2.11
N LYS A 181 -13.98 -18.06 -1.56
CA LYS A 181 -12.51 -18.07 -1.54
C LYS A 181 -11.89 -18.18 -2.95
N ASP A 182 -12.59 -17.68 -3.97
CA ASP A 182 -12.19 -17.83 -5.38
C ASP A 182 -11.23 -16.72 -5.85
N TYR A 183 -10.22 -16.41 -5.04
CA TYR A 183 -9.34 -15.26 -5.25
C TYR A 183 -8.37 -15.42 -6.43
N ASP A 184 -8.03 -16.66 -6.79
CA ASP A 184 -7.12 -16.98 -7.91
C ASP A 184 -7.84 -17.02 -9.27
N ALA A 185 -9.17 -16.82 -9.31
CA ALA A 185 -9.91 -16.83 -10.56
C ALA A 185 -9.55 -15.64 -11.47
N TRP A 186 -9.49 -15.88 -12.78
CA TRP A 186 -9.06 -14.89 -13.76
C TRP A 186 -9.90 -13.59 -13.73
N TYR A 187 -11.20 -13.71 -13.47
CA TYR A 187 -12.13 -12.58 -13.44
C TYR A 187 -11.96 -11.75 -12.16
N ASN A 188 -11.44 -12.34 -11.08
CA ASN A 188 -11.10 -11.59 -9.87
C ASN A 188 -10.02 -10.53 -10.15
N PHE A 189 -9.05 -10.78 -11.05
CA PHE A 189 -8.06 -9.76 -11.41
C PHE A 189 -8.69 -8.50 -12.02
N VAL A 190 -9.77 -8.67 -12.80
CA VAL A 190 -10.51 -7.55 -13.40
C VAL A 190 -11.25 -6.75 -12.32
N LEU A 191 -11.91 -7.45 -11.40
CA LEU A 191 -12.61 -6.82 -10.27
C LEU A 191 -11.63 -6.07 -9.37
N VAL A 192 -10.52 -6.70 -8.99
CA VAL A 192 -9.50 -6.08 -8.15
C VAL A 192 -8.86 -4.87 -8.86
N TYR A 193 -8.67 -4.93 -10.18
CA TYR A 193 -8.20 -3.77 -10.95
C TYR A 193 -9.12 -2.56 -10.77
N PHE A 194 -10.44 -2.76 -10.87
CA PHE A 194 -11.41 -1.68 -10.70
C PHE A 194 -11.60 -1.26 -9.23
N ASP A 195 -11.43 -2.18 -8.29
CA ASP A 195 -11.35 -1.87 -6.85
C ASP A 195 -10.22 -0.87 -6.56
N VAL A 196 -9.01 -1.13 -7.07
CA VAL A 196 -7.86 -0.24 -6.84
C VAL A 196 -7.85 1.02 -7.72
N LEU A 197 -8.64 1.04 -8.81
CA LEU A 197 -8.67 2.15 -9.78
C LEU A 197 -9.13 3.45 -9.13
N LEU A 198 -10.15 3.41 -8.26
CA LEU A 198 -10.73 4.62 -7.68
C LEU A 198 -9.69 5.42 -6.89
N SER A 199 -8.99 4.82 -5.94
CA SER A 199 -7.98 5.51 -5.13
C SER A 199 -6.84 6.07 -5.99
N PHE A 200 -6.45 5.35 -7.05
CA PHE A 200 -5.47 5.87 -8.01
C PHE A 200 -5.99 7.09 -8.79
N VAL A 201 -7.24 7.04 -9.27
CA VAL A 201 -7.88 8.16 -9.98
C VAL A 201 -8.05 9.37 -9.06
N VAL A 202 -8.44 9.18 -7.80
CA VAL A 202 -8.50 10.24 -6.79
C VAL A 202 -7.17 10.99 -6.71
N GLY A 203 -6.06 10.26 -6.59
CA GLY A 203 -4.71 10.85 -6.58
C GLY A 203 -4.36 11.61 -7.85
N ALA A 204 -4.70 11.06 -9.02
CA ALA A 204 -4.46 11.69 -10.31
C ALA A 204 -5.30 12.96 -10.51
N VAL A 205 -6.59 12.92 -10.16
CA VAL A 205 -7.53 14.05 -10.21
C VAL A 205 -7.11 15.14 -9.22
N PHE A 206 -6.61 14.77 -8.04
CA PHE A 206 -6.05 15.72 -7.10
C PHE A 206 -4.88 16.50 -7.73
N HIS A 207 -3.92 15.82 -8.37
CA HIS A 207 -2.86 16.51 -9.11
C HIS A 207 -3.42 17.37 -10.25
N PHE A 208 -4.38 16.86 -11.02
CA PHE A 208 -4.98 17.56 -12.15
C PHE A 208 -5.55 18.93 -11.75
N TYR A 209 -6.31 19.00 -10.64
CA TYR A 209 -6.87 20.27 -10.17
C TYR A 209 -5.82 21.19 -9.51
N VAL A 210 -4.83 20.63 -8.81
CA VAL A 210 -3.68 21.41 -8.30
C VAL A 210 -2.92 22.06 -9.46
N ASN A 211 -2.67 21.31 -10.54
CA ASN A 211 -1.97 21.82 -11.73
C ASN A 211 -2.76 22.92 -12.46
N LYS A 212 -4.09 22.88 -12.41
CA LYS A 212 -4.97 23.94 -12.94
C LYS A 212 -5.08 25.16 -12.01
N GLY A 213 -4.37 25.19 -10.88
CA GLY A 213 -4.47 26.25 -9.88
C GLY A 213 -5.81 26.29 -9.15
N LYS A 214 -6.69 25.29 -9.33
CA LYS A 214 -8.05 25.26 -8.78
C LYS A 214 -8.13 24.74 -7.36
N TRP A 215 -7.01 24.30 -6.79
CA TRP A 215 -6.95 23.71 -5.44
C TRP A 215 -5.80 24.33 -4.64
N ARG A 216 -6.15 25.18 -3.68
CA ARG A 216 -5.29 25.72 -2.62
C ARG A 216 -6.10 25.82 -1.33
N ALA A 217 -5.61 25.22 -0.25
CA ALA A 217 -6.26 25.28 1.05
C ALA A 217 -5.48 26.23 1.98
N HIS A 218 -5.47 27.52 1.63
CA HIS A 218 -4.70 28.56 2.34
C HIS A 218 -4.98 28.62 3.84
N PHE A 219 -6.20 28.27 4.28
CA PHE A 219 -6.54 28.19 5.70
C PHE A 219 -5.70 27.15 6.47
N LEU A 220 -5.56 25.94 5.91
CA LEU A 220 -4.82 24.84 6.54
C LEU A 220 -3.30 25.01 6.42
N GLU A 221 -2.82 25.75 5.42
CA GLU A 221 -1.40 26.11 5.28
C GLU A 221 -0.90 26.98 6.44
N ASN A 222 -1.78 27.87 6.95
CA ASN A 222 -1.48 28.80 8.04
C ASN A 222 -1.77 28.23 9.43
N HIS A 223 -2.63 27.21 9.54
CA HIS A 223 -3.05 26.65 10.82
C HIS A 223 -2.94 25.12 10.84
N SER A 224 -1.70 24.61 10.85
CA SER A 224 -1.44 23.17 10.82
C SER A 224 -2.02 22.40 12.01
N SER A 225 -2.30 23.06 13.14
CA SER A 225 -2.97 22.45 14.30
C SER A 225 -4.39 21.99 13.96
N TYR A 226 -5.16 22.74 13.17
CA TYR A 226 -6.49 22.31 12.73
C TYR A 226 -6.42 21.09 11.81
N ALA A 227 -5.38 20.99 10.98
CA ALA A 227 -5.16 19.79 10.16
C ALA A 227 -4.90 18.55 11.03
N VAL A 228 -4.15 18.70 12.13
CA VAL A 228 -3.93 17.62 13.11
C VAL A 228 -5.22 17.24 13.82
N VAL A 229 -5.97 18.22 14.33
CA VAL A 229 -7.26 17.95 15.01
C VAL A 229 -8.23 17.25 14.06
N ALA A 230 -8.41 17.77 12.84
CA ALA A 230 -9.25 17.14 11.83
C ALA A 230 -8.79 15.71 11.50
N LEU A 231 -7.46 15.47 11.41
CA LEU A 231 -6.92 14.15 11.11
C LEU A 231 -7.25 13.17 12.24
N VAL A 232 -7.04 13.57 13.50
CA VAL A 232 -7.37 12.75 14.67
C VAL A 232 -8.86 12.48 14.75
N THR A 233 -9.71 13.50 14.56
CA THR A 233 -11.17 13.33 14.55
C THR A 233 -11.63 12.38 13.45
N THR A 234 -11.18 12.57 12.21
CA THR A 234 -11.51 11.69 11.09
C THR A 234 -11.00 10.27 11.33
N PHE A 235 -9.80 10.12 11.91
CA PHE A 235 -9.25 8.81 12.25
C PHE A 235 -10.10 8.08 13.29
N ILE A 236 -10.51 8.77 14.36
CA ILE A 236 -11.41 8.22 15.38
C ILE A 236 -12.74 7.80 14.75
N ILE A 237 -13.33 8.64 13.89
CA ILE A 237 -14.57 8.30 13.17
C ILE A 237 -14.35 7.01 12.37
N ASN A 238 -13.28 6.91 11.57
CA ASN A 238 -13.02 5.73 10.74
C ASN A 238 -12.82 4.44 11.57
N CYS A 239 -12.33 4.52 12.81
CA CYS A 239 -12.25 3.36 13.71
C CYS A 239 -13.62 2.71 13.97
N PHE A 240 -14.70 3.50 13.96
CA PHE A 240 -16.06 3.03 14.24
C PHE A 240 -16.89 2.73 12.99
N PHE A 241 -16.57 3.34 11.84
CA PHE A 241 -17.31 3.16 10.59
C PHE A 241 -16.55 2.23 9.62
N THR A 242 -16.85 0.93 9.65
CA THR A 242 -16.28 -0.05 8.70
C THR A 242 -17.18 -0.25 7.48
N ILE A 243 -17.29 0.76 6.63
CA ILE A 243 -18.02 0.66 5.36
C ILE A 243 -16.99 0.69 4.23
N SER A 244 -16.80 -0.44 3.53
CA SER A 244 -15.78 -0.53 2.47
C SER A 244 -15.96 0.57 1.41
N VAL A 245 -17.21 0.88 1.03
CA VAL A 245 -17.54 1.88 0.00
C VAL A 245 -17.00 3.28 0.31
N ILE A 246 -16.88 3.66 1.59
CA ILE A 246 -16.39 5.00 1.99
C ILE A 246 -14.89 5.01 2.32
N ALA A 247 -14.21 3.85 2.33
CA ALA A 247 -12.79 3.77 2.67
C ALA A 247 -11.91 4.69 1.79
N PRO A 248 -12.11 4.78 0.46
CA PRO A 248 -11.35 5.72 -0.38
C PRO A 248 -11.55 7.19 0.00
N ALA A 249 -12.70 7.56 0.60
CA ALA A 249 -12.93 8.92 1.06
C ALA A 249 -12.08 9.24 2.30
N PHE A 250 -12.04 8.32 3.28
CA PHE A 250 -11.19 8.47 4.47
C PHE A 250 -9.70 8.55 4.11
N GLU A 251 -9.23 7.65 3.23
CA GLU A 251 -7.85 7.64 2.77
C GLU A 251 -7.48 8.95 2.06
N PHE A 252 -8.39 9.52 1.28
CA PHE A 252 -8.19 10.82 0.66
C PHE A 252 -8.08 11.94 1.70
N ILE A 253 -8.98 11.96 2.69
CA ILE A 253 -8.94 12.94 3.78
C ILE A 253 -7.62 12.83 4.54
N TYR A 254 -7.14 11.61 4.82
CA TYR A 254 -5.83 11.40 5.46
C TYR A 254 -4.70 11.99 4.62
N VAL A 255 -4.61 11.63 3.34
CA VAL A 255 -3.58 12.17 2.44
C VAL A 255 -3.67 13.70 2.39
N PHE A 256 -4.87 14.25 2.23
CA PHE A 256 -5.09 15.69 2.14
C PHE A 256 -4.62 16.42 3.40
N LEU A 257 -5.03 15.97 4.58
CA LEU A 257 -4.65 16.60 5.85
C LEU A 257 -3.14 16.44 6.15
N LEU A 258 -2.56 15.26 5.87
CA LEU A 258 -1.13 14.98 6.05
C LEU A 258 -0.23 15.87 5.18
N VAL A 259 -0.72 16.39 4.06
CA VAL A 259 0.02 17.34 3.22
C VAL A 259 0.12 18.73 3.87
N HIS A 260 -0.74 19.04 4.84
CA HIS A 260 -0.80 20.33 5.51
C HIS A 260 -0.24 20.30 6.93
N ILE A 261 0.19 19.14 7.41
CA ILE A 261 0.87 18.98 8.69
C ILE A 261 2.37 19.22 8.53
N LYS A 262 2.91 20.12 9.35
CA LYS A 262 4.36 20.36 9.47
C LYS A 262 4.90 19.47 10.58
N PHE A 263 5.57 18.38 10.21
CA PHE A 263 6.27 17.52 11.17
C PHE A 263 7.54 18.21 11.67
N ASN A 264 7.91 17.96 12.93
CA ASN A 264 9.23 18.34 13.40
C ASN A 264 10.33 17.58 12.62
N VAL A 265 11.56 18.08 12.66
CA VAL A 265 12.67 17.55 11.86
C VAL A 265 12.95 16.06 12.17
N HIS A 266 12.87 15.67 13.44
CA HIS A 266 13.14 14.30 13.88
C HIS A 266 12.10 13.30 13.36
N ILE A 267 10.81 13.59 13.54
CA ILE A 267 9.70 12.77 13.06
C ILE A 267 9.72 12.71 11.54
N ALA A 268 9.91 13.85 10.86
CA ALA A 268 10.02 13.89 9.40
C ALA A 268 11.14 12.98 8.90
N HIS A 269 12.31 13.01 9.54
CA HIS A 269 13.44 12.17 9.16
C HIS A 269 13.17 10.66 9.39
N ILE A 270 12.52 10.29 10.50
CA ILE A 270 12.10 8.89 10.76
C ILE A 270 11.11 8.43 9.69
N LEU A 271 10.05 9.21 9.45
CA LEU A 271 9.03 8.90 8.45
C LEU A 271 9.63 8.82 7.04
N GLN A 272 10.62 9.64 6.71
CA GLN A 272 11.33 9.54 5.44
C GLN A 272 12.12 8.24 5.31
N ARG A 273 12.81 7.81 6.38
CA ARG A 273 13.55 6.55 6.37
C ARG A 273 12.61 5.36 6.17
N LEU A 274 11.50 5.34 6.92
CA LEU A 274 10.45 4.32 6.77
C LEU A 274 9.85 4.36 5.36
N GLY A 275 9.49 5.54 4.87
CA GLY A 275 8.89 5.72 3.55
C GLY A 275 9.78 5.33 2.37
N ARG A 276 11.11 5.42 2.51
CA ARG A 276 12.07 4.92 1.50
C ARG A 276 12.15 3.39 1.49
N GLN A 277 11.88 2.75 2.62
CA GLN A 277 11.93 1.31 2.82
C GLN A 277 10.55 0.63 2.70
N SER A 278 9.47 1.41 2.61
CA SER A 278 8.09 0.95 2.74
C SER A 278 7.72 -0.20 1.82
N MET A 279 8.24 -0.23 0.58
CA MET A 279 7.93 -1.29 -0.38
C MET A 279 8.50 -2.64 0.08
N VAL A 280 9.74 -2.69 0.54
CA VAL A 280 10.34 -3.94 1.01
C VAL A 280 9.76 -4.35 2.37
N MET A 281 9.47 -3.38 3.25
CA MET A 281 8.74 -3.66 4.50
C MET A 281 7.36 -4.28 4.21
N TRP A 282 6.60 -3.72 3.26
CA TRP A 282 5.33 -4.29 2.81
C TRP A 282 5.51 -5.73 2.30
N LEU A 283 6.50 -5.99 1.46
CA LEU A 283 6.69 -7.33 0.90
C LEU A 283 7.20 -8.37 1.91
N THR A 284 7.70 -7.95 3.07
CA THR A 284 8.33 -8.86 4.05
C THR A 284 7.54 -9.07 5.35
N HIS A 285 6.75 -8.08 5.79
CA HIS A 285 6.17 -8.10 7.14
C HIS A 285 5.30 -9.31 7.47
N SER A 286 4.50 -9.79 6.51
CA SER A 286 3.63 -10.96 6.68
C SER A 286 4.40 -12.26 6.85
N PHE A 287 5.63 -12.37 6.34
CA PHE A 287 6.49 -13.50 6.68
C PHE A 287 6.84 -13.52 8.17
N PHE A 288 6.93 -12.34 8.80
CA PHE A 288 7.17 -12.23 10.23
C PHE A 288 5.89 -12.43 11.05
N CYS A 289 4.81 -11.71 10.75
CA CYS A 289 3.62 -11.75 11.60
C CYS A 289 2.65 -12.91 11.30
N TYR A 290 2.69 -13.53 10.13
CA TYR A 290 1.74 -14.61 9.78
C TYR A 290 2.39 -15.95 9.47
N HIS A 291 3.50 -15.98 8.72
CA HIS A 291 3.92 -17.22 8.07
C HIS A 291 5.06 -17.97 8.76
N LEU A 292 6.22 -17.34 8.96
CA LEU A 292 7.46 -18.05 9.35
C LEU A 292 7.91 -17.75 10.78
N PHE A 293 7.64 -16.53 11.26
CA PHE A 293 8.11 -16.08 12.58
C PHE A 293 6.96 -15.58 13.47
N HIS A 294 5.75 -16.11 13.28
CA HIS A 294 4.55 -15.70 14.01
C HIS A 294 4.78 -15.78 15.53
N ASP A 295 5.20 -16.94 16.03
CA ASP A 295 5.42 -17.18 17.46
C ASP A 295 6.51 -16.26 18.05
N PHE A 296 7.53 -15.91 17.26
CA PHE A 296 8.55 -14.95 17.69
C PHE A 296 7.95 -13.55 17.88
N ILE A 297 7.13 -13.09 16.93
CA ILE A 297 6.50 -11.77 16.98
C ILE A 297 5.46 -11.69 18.12
N TYR A 298 4.57 -12.66 18.23
CA TYR A 298 3.51 -12.66 19.24
C TYR A 298 4.01 -13.12 20.63
N GLY A 299 5.18 -13.76 20.71
CA GLY A 299 5.84 -14.13 21.97
C GLY A 299 6.18 -12.93 22.89
N PHE A 300 6.21 -11.71 22.35
CA PHE A 300 6.35 -10.48 23.14
C PHE A 300 5.09 -10.08 23.93
N LYS A 301 3.95 -10.75 23.68
CA LYS A 301 2.65 -10.66 24.36
C LYS A 301 1.93 -9.31 24.33
N TYR A 302 2.64 -8.19 24.42
CA TYR A 302 2.04 -6.87 24.57
C TYR A 302 1.90 -6.16 23.22
N PRO A 303 0.70 -5.68 22.82
CA PRO A 303 0.46 -5.11 21.49
C PRO A 303 1.45 -4.03 21.05
N LEU A 304 1.77 -3.08 21.94
CA LEU A 304 2.72 -2.02 21.59
C LEU A 304 4.13 -2.57 21.34
N VAL A 305 4.56 -3.56 22.14
CA VAL A 305 5.88 -4.20 21.99
C VAL A 305 5.91 -5.01 20.70
N ILE A 306 4.88 -5.82 20.44
CA ILE A 306 4.71 -6.59 19.20
C ILE A 306 4.83 -5.67 17.97
N TYR A 307 4.14 -4.52 18.02
CA TYR A 307 4.17 -3.54 16.94
C TYR A 307 5.56 -2.94 16.71
N VAL A 308 6.23 -2.51 17.78
CA VAL A 308 7.60 -1.96 17.70
C VAL A 308 8.57 -3.01 17.16
N VAL A 309 8.48 -4.26 17.62
CA VAL A 309 9.31 -5.36 17.14
C VAL A 309 9.09 -5.59 15.65
N LEU A 310 7.83 -5.64 15.19
CA LEU A 310 7.53 -5.82 13.76
C LEU A 310 8.07 -4.67 12.90
N ILE A 311 7.95 -3.42 13.36
CA ILE A 311 8.54 -2.26 12.68
C ILE A 311 10.05 -2.42 12.56
N VAL A 312 10.73 -2.72 13.67
CA VAL A 312 12.19 -2.81 13.72
C VAL A 312 12.69 -3.93 12.82
N ILE A 313 12.14 -5.15 12.94
CA ILE A 313 12.62 -6.29 12.14
C ILE A 313 12.34 -6.08 10.65
N SER A 314 11.16 -5.59 10.29
CA SER A 314 10.80 -5.32 8.89
C SER A 314 11.70 -4.25 8.29
N TYR A 315 12.04 -3.20 9.05
CA TYR A 315 12.95 -2.14 8.61
C TYR A 315 14.40 -2.62 8.51
N VAL A 316 14.90 -3.37 9.50
CA VAL A 316 16.28 -3.87 9.50
C VAL A 316 16.50 -4.84 8.35
N VAL A 317 15.56 -5.77 8.11
CA VAL A 317 15.63 -6.71 6.98
C VAL A 317 15.46 -6.03 5.63
N SER A 318 14.73 -4.91 5.57
CA SER A 318 14.54 -4.21 4.30
C SER A 318 15.83 -3.55 3.78
N ILE A 319 16.77 -3.19 4.66
CA ILE A 319 18.04 -2.54 4.30
C ILE A 319 18.93 -3.42 3.41
N PRO A 320 19.31 -4.66 3.81
CA PRO A 320 20.15 -5.53 2.98
C PRO A 320 19.44 -5.92 1.68
N ILE A 321 18.15 -6.27 1.72
CA ILE A 321 17.37 -6.63 0.52
C ILE A 321 17.34 -5.47 -0.49
N THR A 322 17.08 -4.25 -0.02
CA THR A 322 17.11 -3.06 -0.88
C THR A 322 18.49 -2.83 -1.47
N SER A 323 19.55 -3.07 -0.70
CA SER A 323 20.93 -2.89 -1.16
C SER A 323 21.30 -3.90 -2.24
N MET A 324 20.97 -5.18 -2.04
CA MET A 324 21.16 -6.24 -3.03
C MET A 324 20.36 -5.96 -4.32
N ALA A 325 19.08 -5.59 -4.19
CA ALA A 325 18.26 -5.25 -5.34
C ALA A 325 18.82 -4.06 -6.13
N LYS A 326 19.34 -3.02 -5.46
CA LYS A 326 20.03 -1.90 -6.12
C LYS A 326 21.28 -2.36 -6.89
N GLN A 327 22.08 -3.25 -6.31
CA GLN A 327 23.24 -3.82 -7.01
C GLN A 327 22.81 -4.58 -8.27
N ILE A 328 21.80 -5.46 -8.18
CA ILE A 328 21.24 -6.18 -9.34
C ILE A 328 20.75 -5.19 -10.41
N ILE A 329 19.93 -4.22 -10.02
CA ILE A 329 19.39 -3.20 -10.93
C ILE A 329 20.51 -2.41 -11.62
N SER A 330 21.59 -2.07 -10.90
CA SER A 330 22.72 -1.32 -11.45
C SER A 330 23.46 -2.08 -12.54
N ARG A 331 23.47 -3.41 -12.50
CA ARG A 331 24.14 -4.29 -13.46
C ARG A 331 23.29 -4.58 -14.71
N LEU A 332 22.02 -4.20 -14.73
CA LEU A 332 21.11 -4.44 -15.86
C LEU A 332 21.07 -3.21 -16.79
N PRO A 333 21.69 -3.26 -18.00
CA PRO A 333 21.80 -2.09 -18.89
C PRO A 333 20.45 -1.51 -19.28
N PHE A 334 19.43 -2.37 -19.47
CA PHE A 334 18.07 -1.94 -19.77
C PHE A 334 17.47 -1.05 -18.68
N LEU A 335 17.81 -1.26 -17.41
CA LEU A 335 17.25 -0.51 -16.28
C LEU A 335 18.00 0.77 -15.93
N GLN A 336 19.18 0.95 -16.52
CA GLN A 336 19.89 2.22 -16.47
C GLN A 336 19.06 3.25 -17.26
N ASN A 337 18.90 4.44 -16.67
CA ASN A 337 18.43 5.57 -17.46
C ASN A 337 19.55 5.85 -18.47
N ALA A 338 19.22 5.94 -19.76
CA ALA A 338 20.17 6.49 -20.71
C ALA A 338 20.64 7.82 -20.12
N LYS A 339 21.96 7.98 -19.94
CA LYS A 339 22.52 9.30 -19.64
C LYS A 339 22.00 10.21 -20.75
N ALA A 340 21.08 11.10 -20.38
CA ALA A 340 20.66 12.21 -21.22
C ALA A 340 21.48 13.41 -20.77
#